data_AF-A0A941UMQ8-F1
#
_entry.id   AF-A0A941UMQ8-F1
#
_cell.length_a   1.000
_cell.length_b   1.000
_cell.length_c   1.000
_cell.angle_alpha   90.00
_cell.angle_beta   90.00
_cell.angle_gamma   90.00
#
_symmetry.space_group_name_H-M   'P 1'
#
loop_
_entity.id
_entity.type
_entity.pdbx_description
1 polymer ?
#
loop_
_entity_poly.entity_id
_entity_poly.type
_entity_poly.pdbx_seq_one_letter_code
_entity_poly.pdbx_strand_id
1 'polypeptide(L)' 'MKGLVAVAITAVAAGYGLHALAQGRFDVRPALAPIGTSSSNGLSFAWFYDPTDRAVYVCRSGGDTLECKAKAQLP' A
#
# COMPACT_ATOMS: atom_id res chain seq x y z
N MET A 1 -45.10 -2.23 20.48
CA MET A 1 -43.93 -3.11 20.22
C MET A 1 -43.63 -3.31 18.73
N LYS A 2 -44.59 -3.69 17.87
CA LYS A 2 -44.34 -3.93 16.43
C LYS A 2 -43.69 -2.75 15.66
N GLY A 3 -44.13 -1.51 15.89
CA GLY A 3 -43.55 -0.34 15.22
C GLY A 3 -42.09 -0.05 15.62
N LEU A 4 -41.73 -0.33 16.88
CA LEU A 4 -40.39 -0.14 17.41
C LEU A 4 -39.41 -1.16 16.81
N VAL A 5 -39.87 -2.40 16.62
CA VAL A 5 -39.12 -3.46 15.92
C VAL A 5 -38.88 -3.10 14.46
N ALA A 6 -39.89 -2.58 13.76
CA ALA A 6 -39.75 -2.18 12.36
C ALA A 6 -38.72 -1.04 12.19
N VAL A 7 -38.77 -0.03 13.06
CA VAL A 7 -37.80 1.08 13.03
C VAL A 7 -36.38 0.58 13.30
N ALA A 8 -36.19 -0.31 14.26
CA ALA A 8 -34.88 -0.87 14.59
C ALA A 8 -34.27 -1.65 13.41
N ILE A 9 -35.05 -2.49 12.73
CA ILE A 9 -34.59 -3.25 11.56
C ILE A 9 -34.18 -2.31 10.43
N THR A 10 -34.97 -1.27 10.17
CA THR A 10 -34.70 -0.32 9.09
C THR A 10 -33.42 0.48 9.36
N ALA A 11 -33.20 0.90 10.61
CA ALA A 11 -31.98 1.59 11.02
C ALA A 11 -30.73 0.72 10.87
N VAL A 12 -30.80 -0.56 11.25
CA VAL A 12 -29.68 -1.49 11.08
C VAL A 12 -29.39 -1.74 9.60
N ALA A 13 -30.43 -1.96 8.78
CA ALA A 13 -30.27 -2.18 7.35
C ALA A 13 -29.66 -0.96 6.64
N ALA A 14 -30.13 0.24 6.97
CA ALA A 14 -29.56 1.49 6.45
C ALA A 14 -28.10 1.69 6.89
N GLY A 15 -27.80 1.45 8.17
CA GLY A 15 -26.44 1.53 8.70
C GLY A 15 -25.49 0.54 8.03
N TYR A 16 -25.92 -0.70 7.82
CA TYR A 16 -25.12 -1.73 7.17
C TYR A 16 -24.91 -1.44 5.69
N GLY A 17 -25.93 -0.93 4.99
CA GLY A 17 -25.81 -0.47 3.61
C GLY A 17 -24.80 0.67 3.46
N LEU A 18 -24.85 1.67 4.33
CA LEU A 18 -23.87 2.77 4.35
C LEU A 18 -22.45 2.27 4.67
N HIS A 19 -22.30 1.34 5.61
CA HIS A 19 -21.01 0.71 5.90
C HIS A 19 -20.44 -0.03 4.69
N ALA A 20 -21.26 -0.81 3.99
CA ALA A 20 -20.84 -1.54 2.80
C ALA A 20 -20.40 -0.60 1.67
N LEU A 21 -21.10 0.53 1.48
CA LEU A 21 -20.72 1.55 0.49
C LEU A 21 -19.47 2.33 0.90
N ALA A 22 -19.25 2.54 2.19
CA ALA A 22 -18.08 3.21 2.74
C ALA A 22 -16.81 2.34 2.71
N GLN A 23 -16.91 1.03 2.48
CA GLN A 23 -15.77 0.13 2.25
C GLN A 23 -15.11 0.29 0.87
N GLY A 24 -15.26 1.47 0.24
CA GLY A 24 -14.54 1.84 -0.96
C GLY A 24 -13.06 1.53 -0.78
N ARG A 25 -12.55 0.57 -1.54
CA ARG A 25 -11.13 0.20 -1.49
C ARG A 25 -10.35 1.40 -2.02
N PHE A 26 -9.78 2.18 -1.11
CA PHE A 26 -8.75 3.13 -1.49
C PHE A 26 -7.56 2.32 -1.98
N ASP A 27 -7.25 2.43 -3.27
CA ASP A 27 -6.01 1.88 -3.84
C ASP A 27 -4.85 2.74 -3.36
N VAL A 28 -4.52 2.60 -2.07
CA VAL A 28 -3.31 3.19 -1.49
C VAL A 28 -2.17 2.27 -1.87
N ARG A 29 -1.79 2.27 -3.15
CA ARG A 29 -0.53 1.68 -3.57
C ARG A 29 0.58 2.60 -3.07
N PRO A 30 1.43 2.16 -2.13
CA PRO A 30 2.65 2.90 -1.85
C PRO A 30 3.43 3.00 -3.17
N ALA A 31 3.90 4.20 -3.49
CA ALA A 31 4.65 4.45 -4.73
C ALA A 31 5.84 3.46 -4.86
N LEU A 32 6.42 3.05 -3.74
CA LEU A 32 7.45 2.03 -3.65
C LEU A 32 7.24 1.18 -2.39
N ALA A 33 7.26 -0.14 -2.52
CA ALA A 33 7.21 -1.08 -1.40
C ALA A 33 8.65 -1.42 -0.94
N PRO A 34 9.03 -1.17 0.32
CA PRO A 34 10.35 -1.56 0.81
C PRO A 34 10.47 -3.10 0.87
N ILE A 35 11.53 -3.64 0.29
CA ILE A 35 11.83 -5.08 0.28
C ILE A 35 12.83 -5.41 1.39
N GLY A 36 13.82 -4.55 1.61
CA GLY A 36 14.83 -4.74 2.63
C GLY A 36 16.08 -3.91 2.42
N THR A 37 17.10 -4.21 3.21
CA THR A 37 18.42 -3.57 3.15
C THR A 37 19.52 -4.61 3.03
N SER A 38 20.59 -4.28 2.32
CA SER A 38 21.80 -5.09 2.30
C SER A 38 23.03 -4.21 2.45
N SER A 39 24.17 -4.81 2.81
CA SER A 39 25.45 -4.11 2.82
C SER A 39 26.57 -5.00 2.30
N SER A 40 27.54 -4.39 1.65
CA SER A 40 28.73 -5.09 1.13
C SER A 40 29.86 -4.09 0.94
N ASN A 41 31.09 -4.45 1.31
CA ASN A 41 32.29 -3.63 1.11
C ASN A 41 32.16 -2.19 1.63
N GLY A 42 31.53 -2.00 2.80
CA GLY A 42 31.33 -0.68 3.40
C GLY A 42 30.22 0.17 2.76
N LEU A 43 29.47 -0.38 1.80
CA LEU A 43 28.32 0.28 1.19
C LEU A 43 27.01 -0.30 1.72
N SER A 44 26.02 0.57 1.91
CA SER A 44 24.65 0.20 2.30
C SER A 44 23.70 0.42 1.14
N PHE A 45 22.77 -0.53 0.97
CA PHE A 45 21.79 -0.55 -0.10
C PHE A 45 20.38 -0.71 0.47
N ALA A 46 19.43 0.06 -0.05
CA ALA A 46 18.00 -0.09 0.21
C ALA A 46 17.30 -0.61 -1.05
N TRP A 47 16.41 -1.58 -0.89
CA TRP A 47 15.73 -2.26 -1.98
C TRP A 47 14.24 -1.96 -1.95
N PHE A 48 13.70 -1.63 -3.12
CA PHE A 48 12.30 -1.25 -3.29
C PHE A 48 11.68 -1.98 -4.48
N TYR A 49 10.41 -2.34 -4.36
CA TYR A 49 9.59 -2.84 -5.46
C TYR A 49 8.60 -1.75 -5.88
N ASP A 50 8.63 -1.37 -7.16
CA ASP A 50 7.61 -0.54 -7.78
C ASP A 50 6.54 -1.43 -8.42
N PRO A 51 5.30 -1.43 -7.90
CA PRO A 51 4.24 -2.25 -8.45
C PRO A 51 3.60 -1.64 -9.72
N THR A 52 3.86 -0.38 -10.03
CA THR A 52 3.44 0.33 -11.26
C THR A 52 4.29 -0.15 -12.42
N ASP A 53 5.61 -0.04 -12.25
CA ASP A 53 6.57 -0.44 -13.27
C ASP A 53 6.90 -1.93 -13.20
N ARG A 54 6.44 -2.66 -12.18
CA ARG A 54 6.84 -4.06 -11.88
C ARG A 54 8.36 -4.23 -11.84
N ALA A 55 9.05 -3.25 -11.26
CA ALA A 55 10.50 -3.20 -11.25
C ALA A 55 11.04 -3.21 -9.81
N VAL A 56 12.21 -3.84 -9.63
CA VAL A 56 12.96 -3.79 -8.38
C VAL A 56 14.08 -2.78 -8.52
N TYR A 57 14.11 -1.79 -7.64
CA TYR A 57 15.14 -0.76 -7.56
C TYR A 57 16.07 -1.02 -6.38
N VAL A 58 17.35 -0.73 -6.58
CA VAL A 58 18.31 -0.59 -5.48
C VAL A 58 18.75 0.86 -5.40
N CYS A 59 18.70 1.41 -4.20
CA CYS A 59 19.15 2.76 -3.90
C CYS A 59 20.34 2.72 -2.93
N ARG A 60 21.29 3.63 -3.13
CA ARG A 60 22.39 3.87 -2.18
C ARG A 60 22.60 5.38 -2.01
N SER A 61 23.18 5.78 -0.90
CA SER A 61 23.72 7.14 -0.80
C SER A 61 24.99 7.25 -1.64
N GLY A 62 25.07 8.31 -2.45
CA GLY A 62 26.23 8.72 -3.22
C GLY A 62 26.53 10.18 -2.91
N GLY A 63 27.37 10.43 -1.90
CA GLY A 63 27.59 11.78 -1.37
C GLY A 63 26.29 12.36 -0.80
N ASP A 64 25.87 13.52 -1.31
CA ASP A 64 24.66 14.24 -0.89
C ASP A 64 23.39 13.80 -1.64
N THR A 65 23.48 12.77 -2.50
CA THR A 65 22.37 12.32 -3.35
C THR A 65 22.04 10.85 -3.13
N LEU A 66 20.81 10.46 -3.48
CA LEU A 66 20.37 9.07 -3.55
C LEU A 66 20.47 8.59 -5.00
N GLU A 67 21.31 7.59 -5.24
CA GLU A 67 21.40 6.92 -6.54
C GLU A 67 20.53 5.68 -6.54
N CYS A 68 19.46 5.68 -7.34
CA CYS A 68 18.57 4.53 -7.52
C CYS A 68 18.72 3.95 -8.93
N LYS A 69 18.87 2.62 -9.04
CA LYS A 69 18.93 1.91 -10.31
C LYS A 69 17.98 0.72 -10.31
N ALA A 70 17.25 0.53 -11.42
CA ALA A 70 16.50 -0.69 -11.67
C ALA A 70 17.48 -1.88 -11.77
N LYS A 71 17.17 -2.96 -11.06
CA LYS A 71 17.98 -4.18 -11.01
C LYS A 71 17.29 -5.37 -11.64
N ALA A 72 15.96 -5.42 -11.57
CA ALA A 72 15.19 -6.48 -12.19
C ALA A 72 13.83 -5.96 -12.62
N GLN A 73 13.37 -6.46 -13.76
CA GLN A 73 12.00 -6.34 -14.23
C GLN A 73 11.30 -7.65 -13.88
N LEU A 74 10.20 -7.58 -13.12
CA LEU A 74 9.42 -8.76 -12.75
C LEU A 74 8.36 -9.06 -13.83
N PRO A 75 8.00 -10.34 -14.04
CA PRO A 75 6.98 -10.76 -15.01
C PRO A 75 5.57 -10.14 -14.80
#